data_AF-A6TPM9-F1
#
_entry.id   AF-A6TPM9-F1
#
_cell.length_a   1.000
_cell.length_b   1.000
_cell.length_c   1.000
_cell.angle_alpha   90.00
_cell.angle_beta   90.00
_cell.angle_gamma   90.00
#
_symmetry.space_group_name_H-M   'P 1'
#
loop_
_entity.id
_entity.type
_entity.pdbx_description
1 polymer ?
#
loop_
_entity_poly.entity_id
_entity_poly.type
_entity_poly.pdbx_seq_one_letter_code
_entity_poly.pdbx_strand_id
1 'polypeptide(L)' 'MPWQMTMQYLINQPVGVSLTDGTGVSGILCSITHQEIYLLEYLYHTQFALRHYPLNQVRDVLPFPACNGPTPPLY' A
#
# COMPACT_ATOMS: atom_id res chain seq x y z
N MET A 1 17.10 -3.88 -1.24
CA MET A 1 16.83 -2.47 -1.59
C MET A 1 16.58 -2.27 -3.10
N PRO A 2 15.48 -2.80 -3.67
CA PRO A 2 14.93 -2.29 -4.94
C PRO A 2 13.61 -1.53 -4.79
N TRP A 3 12.83 -1.78 -3.72
CA TRP A 3 11.49 -1.19 -3.57
C TRP A 3 11.51 0.34 -3.42
N GLN A 4 12.54 0.90 -2.76
CA GLN A 4 12.63 2.35 -2.57
C GLN A 4 12.66 3.15 -3.87
N MET A 5 13.24 2.58 -4.94
CA MET A 5 13.29 3.22 -6.25
C MET A 5 11.97 3.05 -7.00
N THR A 6 11.28 1.92 -6.83
CA THR A 6 10.00 1.66 -7.50
C THR A 6 8.83 2.35 -6.83
N MET A 7 8.91 2.65 -5.53
CA MET A 7 7.84 3.27 -4.76
C MET A 7 7.33 4.60 -5.33
N GLN A 8 8.20 5.42 -5.91
CA GLN A 8 7.78 6.70 -6.48
C GLN A 8 6.75 6.49 -7.61
N TYR A 9 6.84 5.38 -8.34
CA TYR A 9 5.88 5.00 -9.38
C TYR A 9 4.58 4.41 -8.81
N LEU A 10 4.55 4.09 -7.52
CA LEU A 10 3.38 3.56 -6.82
C LEU A 10 2.52 4.66 -6.19
N ILE A 11 2.90 5.93 -6.29
CA ILE A 11 2.09 7.05 -5.81
C ILE A 11 0.73 7.05 -6.53
N ASN A 12 -0.34 7.24 -5.77
CA ASN A 12 -1.75 7.08 -6.14
C ASN A 12 -2.18 5.67 -6.57
N GLN A 13 -1.38 4.65 -6.28
CA GLN A 13 -1.75 3.25 -6.53
C GLN A 13 -2.14 2.51 -5.24
N PRO A 14 -3.04 1.52 -5.32
CA PRO A 14 -3.26 0.59 -4.23
C PRO A 14 -2.03 -0.27 -4.00
N VAL A 15 -1.51 -0.26 -2.78
CA VAL A 15 -0.30 -0.99 -2.39
C VAL A 15 -0.54 -1.77 -1.11
N GLY A 16 0.13 -2.91 -1.01
CA GLY A 16 0.39 -3.59 0.27
C GLY A 16 1.74 -3.14 0.82
N VAL A 17 1.79 -2.86 2.11
CA VAL A 17 3.01 -2.48 2.83
C VAL A 17 3.31 -3.56 3.85
N SER A 18 4.51 -4.13 3.77
CA SER A 18 5.04 -5.04 4.80
C SER A 18 5.88 -4.23 5.77
N LEU A 19 5.52 -4.28 7.05
CA LEU A 19 6.27 -3.63 8.12
C LEU A 19 7.32 -4.58 8.71
N THR A 20 8.34 -4.01 9.36
CA THR A 20 9.46 -4.75 9.96
C THR A 20 9.06 -5.57 11.18
N ASP A 21 7.95 -5.24 11.83
CA ASP A 21 7.38 -5.97 12.97
C ASP A 21 6.63 -7.24 12.54
N GLY A 22 6.51 -7.49 11.22
CA GLY A 22 5.78 -8.62 10.66
C GLY A 22 4.32 -8.30 10.29
N THR A 23 3.82 -7.12 10.64
CA THR A 23 2.46 -6.67 10.30
C THR A 23 2.40 -6.25 8.82
N GLY A 24 1.24 -6.45 8.20
CA GLY A 24 0.94 -5.96 6.86
C GLY A 24 -0.23 -4.99 6.88
N VAL A 25 -0.11 -3.87 6.18
CA VAL A 25 -1.19 -2.89 5.97
C VAL A 25 -1.41 -2.64 4.49
N SER A 26 -2.59 -2.15 4.12
CA SER A 26 -2.96 -1.90 2.73
C SER A 26 -3.74 -0.60 2.56
N GLY A 27 -3.53 0.07 1.43
CA GLY A 27 -4.18 1.34 1.14
C GLY A 27 -3.66 1.99 -0.14
N ILE A 28 -4.04 3.24 -0.38
CA ILE A 28 -3.50 4.03 -1.48
C ILE A 28 -2.25 4.77 -1.01
N LEU A 29 -1.13 4.61 -1.71
CA LEU A 29 0.09 5.36 -1.41
C LEU A 29 -0.06 6.81 -1.88
N CYS A 30 -0.30 7.77 -0.99
CA CYS A 30 -0.55 9.15 -1.36
C CYS A 30 0.73 9.95 -1.57
N SER A 31 1.75 9.74 -0.75
CA SER A 31 3.03 10.45 -0.89
C SER A 31 4.15 9.76 -0.12
N ILE A 32 5.38 10.18 -0.41
CA ILE A 32 6.59 9.77 0.29
C ILE A 32 7.39 11.04 0.57
N THR A 33 7.39 11.48 1.82
CA THR A 33 8.08 12.71 2.24
C THR A 33 8.65 12.54 3.64
N HIS A 34 9.67 13.31 3.99
CA HIS A 34 10.25 13.33 5.35
C HIS A 34 10.61 11.94 5.91
N GLN A 35 11.08 11.02 5.06
CA GLN A 35 11.39 9.63 5.43
C GLN A 35 10.20 8.83 5.95
N GLU A 36 8.98 9.19 5.55
CA GLU A 36 7.75 8.47 5.83
C GLU A 36 6.98 8.21 4.53
N ILE A 37 6.17 7.16 4.55
CA ILE A 37 5.12 6.94 3.56
C ILE A 37 3.78 7.38 4.14
N TYR A 38 2.92 7.97 3.31
CA TYR A 38 1.56 8.34 3.66
C TYR A 38 0.60 7.42 2.93
N LEU A 39 -0.14 6.61 3.68
CA LEU A 39 -1.04 5.59 3.18
C LEU A 39 -2.48 5.95 3.56
N LEU A 40 -3.35 6.08 2.55
CA LEU A 40 -4.78 6.24 2.78
C LEU A 40 -5.41 4.87 2.98
N GLU A 41 -5.81 4.59 4.21
CA GLU A 41 -6.36 3.31 4.63
C GLU A 41 -7.87 3.39 4.84
N TYR A 42 -8.56 2.30 4.55
CA TYR A 42 -9.95 2.14 4.94
C TYR A 42 -10.04 1.94 6.46
N LEU A 43 -10.88 2.75 7.12
CA LEU A 43 -11.09 2.65 8.56
C LEU A 43 -12.41 1.94 8.87
N TYR A 44 -13.52 2.56 8.49
CA TYR A 44 -14.87 2.05 8.73
C TYR A 44 -15.92 2.80 7.90
N HIS A 45 -16.90 2.07 7.34
CA HIS A 45 -18.03 2.61 6.58
C HIS A 45 -17.58 3.42 5.34
N THR A 46 -17.73 4.74 5.36
CA THR A 46 -17.27 5.65 4.29
C THR A 46 -16.06 6.47 4.74
N GLN A 47 -15.41 6.06 5.82
CA GLN A 47 -14.29 6.78 6.43
C GLN A 47 -12.97 6.16 6.04
N PHE A 48 -12.04 7.04 5.68
CA PHE A 48 -10.66 6.73 5.35
C PHE A 48 -9.74 7.55 6.25
N ALA A 49 -8.62 6.97 6.63
CA ALA A 49 -7.63 7.64 7.46
C ALA A 49 -6.30 7.70 6.72
N LEU A 50 -5.68 8.88 6.69
CA LEU A 50 -4.31 9.01 6.22
C LEU A 50 -3.38 8.59 7.37
N ARG A 51 -2.77 7.42 7.24
CA ARG A 51 -1.74 6.90 8.14
C ARG A 51 -0.37 7.24 7.59
N HIS A 52 0.60 7.40 8.47
CA HIS A 52 2.00 7.60 8.11
C HIS A 52 2.85 6.52 8.76
N TYR A 53 3.82 6.01 7.99
CA TYR A 53 4.74 4.98 8.45
C TYR A 53 6.18 5.43 8.16
N PRO A 54 7.05 5.50 9.18
CA PRO A 54 8.47 5.73 9.00
C PRO A 54 9.10 4.68 8.07
N LEU A 55 9.93 5.12 7.12
CA LEU A 55 10.58 4.23 6.14
C LEU A 55 11.48 3.17 6.81
N ASN A 56 11.99 3.44 8.02
CA ASN A 56 12.77 2.47 8.78
C ASN A 56 11.90 1.32 9.36
N GLN A 57 10.58 1.50 9.43
CA GLN A 57 9.62 0.46 9.81
C GLN A 57 9.04 -0.25 8.58
N VAL A 58 9.31 0.23 7.37
CA VAL A 58 8.83 -0.37 6.13
C VAL A 58 9.86 -1.37 5.61
N ARG A 59 9.45 -2.63 5.51
CA ARG A 59 10.28 -3.70 4.93
C ARG A 59 10.14 -3.75 3.42
N ASP A 60 8.92 -3.62 2.91
CA ASP A 60 8.63 -3.66 1.47
C ASP A 60 7.29 -2.97 1.13
N VAL A 61 7.15 -2.52 -0.12
CA VAL A 61 5.92 -1.93 -0.66
C VAL A 61 5.67 -2.52 -2.05
N LEU A 62 4.51 -3.16 -2.23
CA LEU A 62 4.16 -3.85 -3.46
C LEU A 62 2.83 -3.34 -4.01
N PRO A 63 2.70 -3.09 -5.33
CA PRO A 63 1.41 -2.80 -5.94
C PRO A 63 0.47 -3.98 -5.78
N PHE A 64 -0.82 -3.70 -5.59
CA PHE A 64 -1.83 -4.74 -5.66
C PHE A 64 -1.82 -5.38 -7.06
N PRO A 65 -1.81 -6.73 -7.15
CA PRO A 65 -1.96 -7.41 -8.42
C PRO A 65 -3.37 -7.15 -8.98
N ALA A 66 -3.52 -7.33 -10.28
CA ALA A 66 -4.84 -7.34 -10.89
C ALA A 66 -5.72 -8.41 -10.23
N CYS A 67 -6.95 -8.04 -9.87
CA CYS A 67 -7.92 -9.02 -9.40
C CYS A 67 -8.36 -9.86 -10.60
N ASN A 68 -7.90 -11.10 -10.65
CA ASN A 68 -8.51 -12.09 -11.53
C ASN A 68 -9.87 -12.39 -10.91
N GLY A 69 -10.91 -11.72 -11.40
CA GLY A 69 -12.28 -12.01 -10.97
C GLY A 69 -12.59 -13.50 -11.14
N PRO A 70 -13.59 -14.04 -10.44
CA PRO A 70 -14.08 -15.36 -10.79
C PRO A 70 -14.40 -15.33 -12.28
N THR A 71 -13.78 -16.21 -13.07
CA THR A 71 -14.25 -16.50 -14.43
C THR A 71 -15.76 -16.61 -14.33
N PRO A 72 -16.55 -15.76 -15.02
CA PRO A 72 -17.99 -15.88 -14.97
C PRO A 72 -18.34 -17.34 -15.27
N PRO A 73 -19.22 -17.99 -14.49
CA PRO A 73 -19.60 -19.36 -14.78
C PRO A 73 -20.01 -19.43 -16.25
N LEU A 74 -19.39 -20.36 -16.99
CA LEU A 74 -19.80 -20.70 -18.35
C LEU A 74 -21.20 -21.28 -18.24
N TYR A 75 -22.23 -20.44 -18.41
CA TYR A 75 -23.59 -20.88 -18.71
C TYR A 75 -23.70 -21.06 -20.23
#